data_AF-A0A1M7LNJ4-F1
#
_entry.id   AF-A0A1M7LNJ4-F1
#
_cell.length_a   1.000
_cell.length_b   1.000
_cell.length_c   1.000
_cell.angle_alpha   90.00
_cell.angle_beta   90.00
_cell.angle_gamma   90.00
#
_symmetry.space_group_name_H-M   'P 1'
#
loop_
_entity.id
_entity.type
_entity.pdbx_description
1 polymer ?
#
loop_
_entity_poly.entity_id
_entity_poly.type
_entity_poly.pdbx_seq_one_letter_code
_entity_poly.pdbx_strand_id
1 'polypeptide(L)'
;MQMKKYRGLLVFVVFFVNTVVVLSQNEPNEKMLNEFVRTVFYRNTNAKFIADNFIYFGSINNSKYTIDDRIKILDKHLKKIKKEKGPLLDPANFSIVTYNEFKGSKINFSNMSDYIFVLVSKNNPVMYFNLRNGKIFAFDYIIKGDEGLFITY
;
A
#
# COMPACT_ATOMS: atom_id res chain seq x y z
N MET A 1 -51.52 -53.18 -4.82
CA MET A 1 -50.84 -53.84 -3.68
C MET A 1 -49.35 -53.56 -3.78
N GLN A 2 -48.79 -52.99 -2.72
CA GLN A 2 -47.38 -52.69 -2.43
C GLN A 2 -46.63 -51.60 -3.23
N MET A 3 -45.92 -50.81 -2.41
CA MET A 3 -45.27 -49.54 -2.63
C MET A 3 -43.79 -49.72 -2.24
N LYS A 4 -42.91 -48.84 -2.74
CA LYS A 4 -41.52 -48.57 -2.30
C LYS A 4 -40.45 -49.50 -2.92
N LYS A 5 -39.23 -49.06 -3.27
CA LYS A 5 -38.37 -48.04 -2.67
C LYS A 5 -37.46 -47.40 -3.73
N TYR A 6 -37.46 -46.06 -3.80
CA TYR A 6 -36.37 -45.28 -4.38
C TYR A 6 -35.10 -45.49 -3.55
N ARG A 7 -34.03 -45.97 -4.17
CA ARG A 7 -32.64 -45.88 -3.70
C ARG A 7 -31.93 -45.10 -4.82
N GLY A 8 -31.63 -43.82 -4.71
CA GLY A 8 -30.95 -43.18 -3.59
C GLY A 8 -29.45 -43.35 -3.78
N LEU A 9 -28.87 -42.66 -4.76
CA LEU A 9 -27.45 -42.32 -4.76
C LEU A 9 -27.27 -40.93 -5.39
N LEU A 10 -27.55 -39.93 -4.57
CA LEU A 10 -27.20 -38.54 -4.82
C LEU A 10 -25.69 -38.47 -4.59
N VAL A 11 -24.90 -38.49 -5.66
CA VAL A 11 -23.45 -38.29 -5.58
C VAL A 11 -23.23 -36.81 -5.26
N PHE A 12 -23.16 -36.50 -3.96
CA PHE A 12 -22.57 -35.25 -3.50
C PHE A 12 -21.07 -35.31 -3.82
N VAL A 13 -20.69 -34.84 -5.01
CA VAL A 13 -19.31 -34.44 -5.26
C VAL A 13 -19.07 -33.23 -4.37
N VAL A 14 -18.47 -33.48 -3.21
CA VAL A 14 -17.91 -32.42 -2.37
C VAL A 14 -16.78 -31.82 -3.18
N PHE A 15 -17.08 -30.76 -3.93
CA PHE A 15 -16.08 -29.81 -4.37
C PHE A 15 -15.49 -29.19 -3.11
N PHE A 16 -14.46 -29.85 -2.56
CA PHE A 16 -13.46 -29.17 -1.75
C PHE A 16 -12.81 -28.17 -2.69
N VAL A 17 -13.39 -26.96 -2.74
CA VAL A 17 -12.69 -25.78 -3.18
C VAL A 17 -11.56 -25.64 -2.18
N ASN A 18 -10.40 -26.21 -2.53
CA ASN A 18 -9.13 -25.74 -2.03
C ASN A 18 -9.07 -24.27 -2.48
N THR A 19 -9.66 -23.38 -1.70
CA THR A 19 -9.26 -21.99 -1.72
C THR A 19 -7.83 -22.07 -1.23
N VAL A 20 -6.90 -22.21 -2.18
CA VAL A 20 -5.53 -21.82 -1.97
C VAL A 20 -5.67 -20.39 -1.50
N VAL A 21 -5.57 -20.19 -0.19
CA VAL A 21 -5.38 -18.87 0.37
C VAL A 21 -4.04 -18.47 -0.22
N VAL A 22 -4.09 -17.78 -1.36
CA VAL A 22 -2.93 -17.11 -1.91
C VAL A 22 -2.65 -16.01 -0.91
N LEU A 23 -1.90 -16.35 0.13
CA LEU A 23 -1.27 -15.37 1.01
C LEU A 23 -0.48 -14.47 0.08
N SER A 24 -0.84 -13.19 0.04
CA SER A 24 -0.10 -12.20 -0.72
C SER A 24 1.36 -12.34 -0.31
N GLN A 25 2.25 -12.62 -1.27
CA GLN A 25 3.70 -12.67 -1.01
C GLN A 25 4.22 -11.33 -0.45
N ASN A 26 3.40 -10.27 -0.52
CA ASN A 26 3.67 -8.95 -0.02
C ASN A 26 2.95 -8.61 1.30
N GLU A 27 2.33 -9.57 1.99
CA GLU A 27 1.61 -9.36 3.26
C GLU A 27 2.41 -8.51 4.27
N PRO A 28 3.73 -8.72 4.48
CA PRO A 28 4.51 -7.87 5.39
C PRO A 28 4.58 -6.40 4.95
N ASN A 29 4.71 -6.16 3.65
CA ASN A 29 4.79 -4.82 3.06
C ASN A 29 3.44 -4.10 3.12
N GLU A 30 2.35 -4.80 2.79
CA GLU A 30 1.00 -4.28 2.89
C GLU A 30 0.65 -3.92 4.34
N LYS A 31 1.03 -4.77 5.30
CA LYS A 31 0.81 -4.50 6.73
C LYS A 31 1.59 -3.27 7.20
N MET A 32 2.87 -3.15 6.80
CA MET A 32 3.70 -1.97 7.13
C MET A 32 3.09 -0.69 6.55
N LEU A 33 2.66 -0.72 5.28
CA LEU A 33 2.03 0.42 4.62
C LEU A 33 0.67 0.79 5.25
N ASN A 34 -0.13 -0.20 5.64
CA ASN A 34 -1.37 0.03 6.37
C ASN A 34 -1.12 0.76 7.70
N GLU A 35 -0.11 0.34 8.47
CA GLU A 35 0.25 1.02 9.71
C GLU A 35 0.84 2.43 9.48
N PHE A 36 1.60 2.63 8.40
CA PHE A 36 2.02 3.97 7.98
C PHE A 36 0.83 4.88 7.70
N VAL A 37 -0.13 4.44 6.87
CA VAL A 37 -1.34 5.21 6.52
C VAL A 37 -2.13 5.54 7.79
N ARG A 38 -2.35 4.56 8.67
CA ARG A 38 -3.03 4.82 9.94
C ARG A 38 -2.32 5.85 10.81
N THR A 39 -1.00 5.76 10.86
CA THR A 39 -0.15 6.64 11.66
C THR A 39 -0.18 8.08 11.14
N VAL A 40 -0.13 8.28 9.82
CA VAL A 40 -0.16 9.61 9.19
C VAL A 40 -1.55 10.24 9.29
N PHE A 41 -2.59 9.52 8.87
CA PHE A 41 -3.91 10.11 8.66
C PHE A 41 -4.77 10.11 9.92
N TYR A 42 -4.68 9.07 10.76
CA TYR A 42 -5.63 8.86 11.87
C TYR A 42 -5.02 8.95 13.27
N ARG A 43 -3.69 8.93 13.40
CA ARG A 43 -3.00 9.12 14.70
C ARG A 43 -2.39 10.51 14.81
N ASN A 44 -2.16 10.94 16.05
CA ASN A 44 -1.37 12.13 16.36
C ASN A 44 0.07 11.68 16.68
N THR A 45 0.91 11.58 15.66
CA THR A 45 2.31 11.16 15.79
C THR A 45 3.23 12.19 15.16
N ASN A 46 4.49 12.25 15.63
CA ASN A 46 5.48 13.16 15.09
C ASN A 46 6.24 12.54 13.90
N ALA A 47 6.80 13.38 13.05
CA ALA A 47 7.52 12.96 11.86
C ALA A 47 8.78 12.13 12.16
N LYS A 48 9.43 12.32 13.32
CA LYS A 48 10.59 11.52 13.73
C LYS A 48 10.20 10.05 13.94
N PHE A 49 9.10 9.79 14.64
CA PHE A 49 8.57 8.44 14.82
C PHE A 49 8.27 7.81 13.45
N ILE A 50 7.65 8.56 12.54
CA ILE A 50 7.33 8.06 11.20
C ILE A 50 8.62 7.73 10.43
N ALA A 51 9.61 8.61 10.49
CA ALA A 51 10.91 8.41 9.87
C ALA A 51 11.59 7.12 10.38
N ASP A 52 11.71 6.97 11.70
CA ASP A 52 12.43 5.87 12.33
C ASP A 52 11.81 4.50 11.95
N ASN A 53 10.47 4.44 11.89
CA ASN A 53 9.74 3.19 11.72
C ASN A 53 9.45 2.83 10.25
N PHE A 54 9.10 3.79 9.42
CA PHE A 54 8.55 3.51 8.08
C PHE A 54 9.44 3.96 6.93
N ILE A 55 10.28 4.97 7.13
CA ILE A 55 11.00 5.63 6.03
C ILE A 55 12.39 5.03 5.84
N TYR A 56 12.75 4.78 4.58
CA TYR A 56 14.12 4.48 4.19
C TYR A 56 14.87 5.79 3.92
N PHE A 57 15.64 6.24 4.90
CA PHE A 57 16.59 7.33 4.69
C PHE A 57 17.89 6.77 4.11
N GLY A 58 18.14 7.06 2.82
CA GLY A 58 19.41 6.72 2.18
C GLY A 58 20.61 7.36 2.88
N SER A 59 21.77 6.72 2.78
CA SER A 59 23.04 7.31 3.22
C SER A 59 23.35 8.53 2.35
N ILE A 60 23.76 9.62 3.00
CA ILE A 60 24.14 10.85 2.33
C ILE A 60 25.65 11.02 2.44
N ASN A 61 26.33 11.05 1.29
CA ASN A 61 27.77 11.31 1.21
C ASN A 61 28.11 12.81 1.11
N ASN A 62 27.13 13.72 1.21
CA ASN A 62 27.34 15.17 1.05
C ASN A 62 26.47 16.00 2.01
N SER A 63 27.11 16.79 2.88
CA SER A 63 26.57 17.37 4.12
C SER A 63 25.54 18.51 3.98
N LYS A 64 24.86 18.64 2.84
CA LYS A 64 23.91 19.76 2.62
C LYS A 64 22.70 19.70 3.57
N TYR A 65 22.27 18.50 3.95
CA TYR A 65 21.14 18.28 4.83
C TYR A 65 21.49 17.27 5.92
N THR A 66 21.25 17.67 7.16
CA THR A 66 21.32 16.75 8.30
C THR A 66 20.13 15.81 8.33
N ILE A 67 20.17 14.78 9.18
CA ILE A 67 19.01 13.91 9.41
C ILE A 67 17.79 14.71 9.89
N ASP A 68 18.01 15.72 10.74
CA ASP A 68 16.94 16.56 11.27
C ASP A 68 16.31 17.44 10.18
N ASP A 69 17.10 17.92 9.22
CA ASP A 69 16.57 18.67 8.07
C ASP A 69 15.69 17.79 7.20
N ARG A 70 16.09 16.54 6.98
CA ARG A 70 15.30 15.55 6.22
C ARG A 70 13.99 15.23 6.94
N ILE A 71 14.03 15.07 8.26
CA ILE A 71 12.82 14.86 9.08
C ILE A 71 11.90 16.09 9.00
N LYS A 72 12.42 17.32 8.97
CA LYS A 72 11.60 18.53 8.77
C LYS A 72 10.97 18.59 7.38
N ILE A 73 11.70 18.18 6.34
CA ILE A 73 11.16 18.09 4.98
C ILE A 73 10.06 17.03 4.92
N LEU A 74 10.28 15.87 5.52
CA LEU A 74 9.28 14.81 5.66
C LEU A 74 8.04 15.34 6.40
N ASP A 75 8.19 16.02 7.54
CA ASP A 75 7.07 16.59 8.31
C ASP A 75 6.20 17.53 7.47
N LYS A 76 6.83 18.44 6.71
CA LYS A 76 6.12 19.33 5.77
C LYS A 76 5.33 18.53 4.74
N HIS A 77 5.93 17.48 4.20
CA HIS A 77 5.29 16.63 3.21
C HIS A 77 4.12 15.83 3.82
N LEU A 78 4.31 15.23 5.00
CA LEU A 78 3.27 14.52 5.76
C LEU A 78 2.05 15.41 6.05
N LYS A 79 2.28 16.67 6.45
CA LYS A 79 1.21 17.65 6.67
C LYS A 79 0.45 17.97 5.38
N LYS A 80 1.18 18.14 4.27
CA LYS A 80 0.60 18.39 2.95
C LYS A 80 -0.29 17.21 2.52
N ILE A 81 0.23 15.98 2.56
CA ILE A 81 -0.56 14.81 2.15
C ILE A 81 -1.75 14.58 3.07
N LYS A 82 -1.62 14.82 4.37
CA LYS A 82 -2.74 14.69 5.31
C LYS A 82 -3.88 15.65 4.93
N LYS A 83 -3.54 16.87 4.56
CA LYS A 83 -4.50 17.89 4.11
C LYS A 83 -5.13 17.53 2.75
N GLU A 84 -4.32 17.14 1.77
CA GLU A 84 -4.78 16.94 0.38
C GLU A 84 -5.44 15.58 0.15
N LYS A 85 -4.94 14.53 0.79
CA LYS A 85 -5.36 13.14 0.59
C LYS A 85 -6.29 12.64 1.69
N GLY A 86 -6.21 13.20 2.89
CA GLY A 86 -7.06 12.81 4.02
C GLY A 86 -8.56 12.78 3.69
N PRO A 87 -9.13 13.80 3.02
CA PRO A 87 -10.54 13.81 2.62
C PRO A 87 -10.92 12.71 1.60
N LEU A 88 -9.94 12.13 0.90
CA LEU A 88 -10.16 11.05 -0.08
C LEU A 88 -10.18 9.67 0.58
N LEU A 89 -9.74 9.57 1.84
CA LEU A 89 -9.62 8.31 2.56
C LEU A 89 -10.87 8.01 3.38
N ASP A 90 -11.45 6.85 3.13
CA ASP A 90 -12.47 6.26 3.97
C ASP A 90 -11.81 5.28 4.94
N PRO A 91 -11.78 5.56 6.26
CA PRO A 91 -11.10 4.70 7.24
C PRO A 91 -11.70 3.28 7.30
N ALA A 92 -12.95 3.09 6.89
CA ALA A 92 -13.60 1.78 6.83
C ALA A 92 -13.41 1.08 5.48
N ASN A 93 -12.92 1.79 4.46
CA ASN A 93 -12.88 1.31 3.07
C ASN A 93 -11.65 1.81 2.32
N PHE A 94 -10.47 1.53 2.88
CA PHE A 94 -9.20 1.64 2.18
C PHE A 94 -8.44 0.31 2.21
N SER A 95 -7.58 0.12 1.22
CA SER A 95 -6.68 -1.04 1.11
C SER A 95 -5.36 -0.64 0.49
N ILE A 96 -4.35 -1.47 0.73
CA ILE A 96 -3.06 -1.41 0.04
C ILE A 96 -3.04 -2.60 -0.91
N VAL A 97 -2.75 -2.34 -2.18
CA VAL A 97 -2.60 -3.39 -3.20
C VAL A 97 -1.29 -3.20 -3.93
N THR A 98 -0.78 -4.26 -4.54
CA THR A 98 0.36 -4.11 -5.45
C THR A 98 -0.07 -3.34 -6.69
N TYR A 99 0.85 -2.60 -7.29
CA TYR A 99 0.55 -1.90 -8.53
C TYR A 99 0.18 -2.87 -9.67
N ASN A 100 0.75 -4.07 -9.70
CA ASN A 100 0.42 -5.10 -10.69
C ASN A 100 -1.05 -5.54 -10.64
N GLU A 101 -1.66 -5.59 -9.44
CA GLU A 101 -3.09 -5.87 -9.25
C GLU A 101 -3.97 -4.67 -9.65
N PHE A 102 -3.44 -3.45 -9.59
CA PHE A 102 -4.17 -2.21 -9.89
C PHE A 102 -4.06 -1.73 -11.35
N LYS A 103 -2.98 -2.07 -12.07
CA LYS A 103 -2.56 -1.44 -13.35
C LYS A 103 -3.57 -1.46 -14.50
N GLY A 104 -4.70 -2.16 -14.36
CA GLY A 104 -5.79 -2.26 -15.35
C GLY A 104 -6.33 -0.92 -15.88
N SER A 105 -5.93 0.24 -15.31
CA SER A 105 -6.05 1.53 -15.98
C SER A 105 -5.05 2.61 -15.49
N LYS A 106 -4.34 3.23 -16.45
CA LYS A 106 -3.89 4.65 -16.53
C LYS A 106 -2.44 5.09 -16.29
N ILE A 107 -1.54 4.35 -15.65
CA ILE A 107 -0.15 4.83 -15.46
C ILE A 107 0.78 3.69 -15.84
N ASN A 108 1.81 3.95 -16.66
CA ASN A 108 2.90 3.00 -16.94
C ASN A 108 4.15 3.47 -16.20
N PHE A 109 4.64 2.66 -15.26
CA PHE A 109 5.98 2.86 -14.68
C PHE A 109 7.00 2.21 -15.61
N SER A 110 8.06 2.94 -15.94
CA SER A 110 8.98 2.51 -17.00
C SER A 110 9.78 1.27 -16.58
N ASN A 111 10.18 1.19 -15.31
CA ASN A 111 10.83 0.03 -14.68
C ASN A 111 10.59 0.12 -13.15
N MET A 112 10.37 -1.01 -12.45
CA MET A 112 10.12 -1.16 -10.99
C MET A 112 8.65 -1.28 -10.53
N SER A 113 7.79 -2.04 -11.21
CA SER A 113 6.42 -2.31 -10.73
C SER A 113 6.34 -3.12 -9.43
N ASP A 114 7.32 -3.98 -9.15
CA ASP A 114 7.17 -5.04 -8.14
C ASP A 114 7.34 -4.53 -6.70
N TYR A 115 7.87 -3.33 -6.53
CA TYR A 115 7.99 -2.66 -5.23
C TYR A 115 7.05 -1.46 -5.12
N ILE A 116 6.14 -1.29 -6.09
CA ILE A 116 5.14 -0.23 -6.07
C ILE A 116 3.82 -0.76 -5.52
N PHE A 117 3.32 -0.04 -4.52
CA PHE A 117 2.04 -0.28 -3.88
C PHE A 117 1.13 0.92 -4.05
N VAL A 118 -0.17 0.67 -4.03
CA VAL A 118 -1.20 1.69 -4.24
C VAL A 118 -2.12 1.69 -3.01
N LEU A 119 -2.27 2.86 -2.39
CA LEU A 119 -3.36 3.12 -1.47
C LEU A 119 -4.62 3.37 -2.28
N VAL A 120 -5.59 2.47 -2.13
CA VAL A 120 -6.88 2.55 -2.80
C VAL A 120 -7.95 2.84 -1.73
N SER A 121 -8.79 3.84 -1.97
CA SER A 121 -9.93 4.17 -1.14
C SER A 121 -11.17 4.25 -2.02
N LYS A 122 -12.24 3.53 -1.68
CA LYS A 122 -13.45 3.43 -2.51
C LYS A 122 -13.13 3.13 -3.98
N ASN A 123 -12.24 2.17 -4.22
CA ASN A 123 -11.76 1.74 -5.55
C ASN A 123 -11.00 2.82 -6.37
N ASN A 124 -10.62 3.95 -5.76
CA ASN A 124 -9.85 5.00 -6.41
C ASN A 124 -8.42 5.06 -5.83
N PRO A 125 -7.39 5.24 -6.68
CA PRO A 125 -6.02 5.38 -6.21
C PRO A 125 -5.84 6.75 -5.54
N VAL A 126 -5.34 6.75 -4.31
CA VAL A 126 -5.12 7.95 -3.51
C VAL A 126 -3.64 8.34 -3.50
N MET A 127 -2.77 7.35 -3.32
CA MET A 127 -1.34 7.51 -3.11
C MET A 127 -0.60 6.26 -3.59
N TYR A 128 0.65 6.44 -4.00
CA TYR A 128 1.54 5.37 -4.39
C TYR A 128 2.72 5.32 -3.42
N PHE A 129 3.28 4.12 -3.24
CA PHE A 129 4.47 3.89 -2.43
C PHE A 129 5.47 3.10 -3.25
N ASN A 130 6.74 3.46 -3.16
CA ASN A 130 7.86 2.66 -3.64
C ASN A 130 8.68 2.22 -2.43
N LEU A 131 8.86 0.90 -2.30
CA LEU A 131 9.56 0.31 -1.17
C LEU A 131 11.02 -0.05 -1.53
N ARG A 132 11.89 0.11 -0.53
CA ARG A 132 13.25 -0.41 -0.53
C ARG A 132 13.53 -1.04 0.83
N ASN A 133 13.98 -2.29 0.83
CA ASN A 133 14.33 -3.05 2.04
C ASN A 133 13.20 -3.04 3.10
N GLY A 134 11.95 -3.23 2.67
CA GLY A 134 10.78 -3.27 3.57
C GLY A 134 10.41 -1.92 4.19
N LYS A 135 10.98 -0.81 3.71
CA LYS A 135 10.67 0.57 4.13
C LYS A 135 10.30 1.45 2.94
N ILE A 136 9.59 2.54 3.20
CA ILE A 136 9.14 3.49 2.20
C ILE A 136 10.33 4.33 1.74
N PHE A 137 10.73 4.17 0.48
CA PHE A 137 11.74 4.99 -0.17
C PHE A 137 11.12 6.20 -0.88
N ALA A 138 9.88 6.08 -1.34
CA ALA A 138 9.18 7.19 -1.95
C ALA A 138 7.67 7.05 -1.87
N PHE A 139 6.93 8.17 -1.82
CA PHE A 139 5.46 8.15 -1.75
C PHE A 139 4.79 9.40 -2.34
N ASP A 140 3.45 9.45 -2.29
CA ASP A 140 2.55 10.55 -2.69
C ASP A 140 2.32 10.77 -4.20
N TYR A 141 3.33 11.16 -4.98
CA TYR A 141 3.10 11.70 -6.32
C TYR A 141 3.24 10.69 -7.48
N ILE A 142 2.39 10.91 -8.50
CA ILE A 142 2.66 10.55 -9.89
C ILE A 142 2.34 11.77 -10.75
N ILE A 143 3.29 12.16 -11.60
CA ILE A 143 3.03 13.06 -12.72
C ILE A 143 2.64 12.17 -13.90
N LYS A 144 1.51 12.46 -14.56
CA LYS A 144 1.16 11.75 -15.80
C LYS A 144 2.25 12.04 -16.83
N GLY A 145 3.01 11.01 -17.21
CA GLY A 145 4.06 11.11 -18.24
C GLY A 145 5.48 11.32 -17.71
N ASP A 146 5.71 11.48 -16.41
CA ASP A 146 7.06 11.52 -15.81
C ASP A 146 7.08 10.96 -14.37
N GLU A 147 8.12 10.20 -14.04
CA GLU A 147 8.31 9.54 -12.73
C GLU A 147 8.62 10.56 -11.63
N GLY A 148 7.58 11.11 -10.98
CA GLY A 148 7.74 12.01 -9.84
C GLY A 148 7.27 11.39 -8.54
N LEU A 149 8.08 10.54 -7.89
CA LEU A 149 7.82 10.13 -6.50
C LEU A 149 8.47 11.13 -5.52
N PHE A 150 7.88 11.39 -4.34
CA PHE A 150 8.63 12.07 -3.27
C PHE A 150 9.72 11.13 -2.78
N ILE A 151 10.96 11.33 -3.25
CA ILE A 151 12.11 10.56 -2.79
C ILE A 151 12.43 10.99 -1.36
N THR A 152 12.51 10.02 -0.46
CA THR A 152 12.98 10.23 0.90
C THR A 152 14.51 10.38 0.83
N TYR A 153 14.96 11.54 0.35
CA TYR A 153 16.38 11.91 0.28
C TYR A 153 17.05 11.63 1.58
#